data_AF-A0A378U1V8-F1
#
_entry.id   AF-A0A378U1V8-F1
#
_cell.length_a   1.000
_cell.length_b   1.000
_cell.length_c   1.000
_cell.angle_alpha   90.00
_cell.angle_beta   90.00
_cell.angle_gamma   90.00
#
_symmetry.space_group_name_H-M   'P 1'
#
loop_
_entity.id
_entity.type
_entity.pdbx_description
1 polymer ?
#
loop_
_entity_poly.entity_id
_entity_poly.type
_entity_poly.pdbx_seq_one_letter_code
_entity_poly.pdbx_strand_id
1 'polypeptide(L)'
;MKKYLPVLLLAALSACGGQPAENVEQPPKPEFTVKFLDISVLVPKLPLGEPKISEGQDGEKTYRYPINGLPEDNFVEISGKFPENMHAVNGRCMEDPAAGWAQGSVCRDLFDKLTAAVTAKPDIIGNYLLSHGGLQPVSEQRTYGAVQDGRFVFDVDRKGMFSLRRR
;
A
#
# COMPACT_ATOMS: atom_id res chain seq x y z
N MET A 1 47.12 3.05 -67.57
CA MET A 1 45.67 2.76 -67.55
C MET A 1 45.38 1.72 -66.47
N LYS A 2 44.71 2.10 -65.38
CA LYS A 2 43.68 1.32 -64.66
C LYS A 2 43.13 2.21 -63.56
N LYS A 3 41.88 2.65 -63.79
CA LYS A 3 41.03 3.40 -62.85
C LYS A 3 40.54 2.41 -61.79
N TYR A 4 40.54 2.77 -60.51
CA TYR A 4 39.45 2.40 -59.57
C TYR A 4 39.33 3.47 -58.48
N LEU A 5 38.06 3.81 -58.23
CA LEU A 5 37.51 4.86 -57.37
C LEU A 5 37.62 4.53 -55.85
N PRO A 6 37.29 5.49 -54.96
CA PRO A 6 37.55 5.44 -53.52
C PRO A 6 36.45 4.70 -52.75
N VAL A 7 36.79 4.14 -51.59
CA VAL A 7 35.81 3.69 -50.58
C VAL A 7 36.07 4.44 -49.29
N LEU A 8 35.15 5.34 -48.97
CA LEU A 8 34.93 5.93 -47.65
C LEU A 8 34.60 4.82 -46.65
N LEU A 9 35.34 4.74 -45.53
CA LEU A 9 34.91 3.98 -44.36
C LEU A 9 34.10 4.90 -43.44
N LEU A 10 32.80 4.61 -43.32
CA LEU A 10 31.88 5.20 -42.37
C LEU A 10 32.10 4.67 -40.95
N ALA A 11 31.73 5.53 -40.00
CA ALA A 11 31.76 5.36 -38.55
C ALA A 11 30.99 4.14 -38.04
N ALA A 12 31.44 3.60 -36.90
CA ALA A 12 30.60 2.87 -35.96
C ALA A 12 30.91 3.39 -34.54
N LEU A 13 30.18 4.43 -34.14
CA LEU A 13 29.94 4.73 -32.72
C LEU A 13 29.17 3.54 -32.15
N SER A 14 29.77 2.78 -31.24
CA SER A 14 29.09 1.81 -30.40
C SER A 14 28.18 2.56 -29.42
N ALA A 15 27.01 2.97 -29.92
CA ALA A 15 25.88 3.29 -29.08
C ALA A 15 25.43 1.99 -28.39
N CYS A 16 25.69 1.88 -27.08
CA CYS A 16 24.97 0.96 -26.21
C CYS A 16 23.48 1.29 -26.30
N GLY A 17 22.77 0.59 -27.18
CA GLY A 17 21.32 0.59 -27.25
C GLY A 17 20.76 -0.12 -26.02
N GLY A 18 20.60 0.61 -24.92
CA GLY A 18 19.60 0.28 -23.92
C GLY A 18 18.24 0.60 -24.53
N GLN A 19 17.45 -0.43 -24.83
CA GLN A 19 16.05 -0.23 -25.20
C GLN A 19 15.37 0.60 -24.09
N PRO A 20 14.61 1.66 -24.42
CA PRO A 20 13.78 2.31 -23.43
C PRO A 20 12.82 1.26 -22.89
N ALA A 21 12.75 1.11 -21.57
CA ALA A 21 11.73 0.28 -20.94
C ALA A 21 10.39 0.67 -21.56
N GLU A 22 9.67 -0.31 -22.12
CA GLU A 22 8.31 -0.09 -22.60
C GLU A 22 7.57 0.61 -21.47
N ASN A 23 7.10 1.83 -21.76
CA ASN A 23 6.28 2.58 -20.83
C ASN A 23 4.91 1.90 -20.82
N VAL A 24 4.81 0.79 -20.08
CA VAL A 24 3.55 0.09 -19.85
C VAL A 24 2.66 1.11 -19.16
N GLU A 25 1.63 1.58 -19.87
CA GLU A 25 0.68 2.56 -19.37
C GLU A 25 0.06 2.01 -18.08
N GLN A 26 0.48 2.56 -16.94
CA GLN A 26 -0.04 2.14 -15.65
C GLN A 26 -1.51 2.58 -15.59
N PRO A 27 -2.42 1.70 -15.16
CA PRO A 27 -3.83 2.05 -15.05
C PRO A 27 -3.99 3.30 -14.17
N PRO A 28 -4.94 4.19 -14.49
CA PRO A 28 -5.11 5.43 -13.76
C PRO A 28 -5.38 5.14 -12.28
N LYS A 29 -4.82 6.00 -11.42
CA LYS A 29 -5.03 5.94 -9.97
C LYS A 29 -6.54 5.91 -9.65
N PRO A 30 -7.05 4.89 -8.97
CA PRO A 30 -8.48 4.74 -8.76
C PRO A 30 -9.03 5.77 -7.78
N GLU A 31 -10.27 6.18 -8.04
CA GLU A 31 -11.05 7.01 -7.10
C GLU A 31 -11.48 6.20 -5.89
N PHE A 32 -11.50 6.86 -4.74
CA PHE A 32 -11.77 6.31 -3.43
C PHE A 32 -12.80 7.21 -2.73
N THR A 33 -13.63 6.64 -1.86
CA THR A 33 -14.48 7.44 -0.96
C THR A 33 -14.64 6.70 0.35
N VAL A 34 -14.27 7.34 1.44
CA VAL A 34 -14.53 6.84 2.80
C VAL A 34 -15.75 7.53 3.35
N LYS A 35 -16.68 6.75 3.91
CA LYS A 35 -17.81 7.31 4.66
C LYS A 35 -17.33 7.91 5.97
N PHE A 36 -16.99 7.04 6.93
CA PHE A 36 -16.48 7.38 8.26
C PHE A 36 -15.66 6.20 8.78
N LEU A 37 -14.75 6.47 9.71
CA LEU A 37 -13.98 5.45 10.41
C LEU A 37 -14.64 5.19 11.76
N ASP A 38 -15.69 4.38 11.76
CA ASP A 38 -16.37 3.96 12.99
C ASP A 38 -15.70 2.70 13.54
N ILE A 39 -15.08 2.81 14.70
CA ILE A 39 -14.33 1.71 15.33
C ILE A 39 -15.25 0.52 15.68
N SER A 40 -16.51 0.79 16.03
CA SER A 40 -17.50 -0.26 16.36
C SER A 40 -17.92 -1.07 15.15
N VAL A 41 -17.79 -0.50 13.95
CA VAL A 41 -18.07 -1.18 12.67
C VAL A 41 -16.82 -1.82 12.10
N LEU A 42 -15.67 -1.18 12.25
CA LEU A 42 -14.40 -1.61 11.66
C LEU A 42 -13.80 -2.79 12.42
N VAL A 43 -13.59 -2.67 13.73
CA VAL A 43 -12.82 -3.64 14.53
C VAL A 43 -13.41 -5.05 14.48
N PRO A 44 -14.74 -5.27 14.60
CA PRO A 44 -15.30 -6.62 14.57
C PRO A 44 -15.08 -7.38 13.26
N LYS A 45 -14.70 -6.68 12.18
CA LYS A 45 -14.44 -7.28 10.86
C LYS A 45 -12.97 -7.67 10.68
N LEU A 46 -12.07 -7.19 11.53
CA LEU A 46 -10.63 -7.38 11.39
C LEU A 46 -10.13 -8.51 12.32
N PRO A 47 -9.09 -9.26 11.94
CA PRO A 47 -8.51 -10.33 12.77
C PRO A 47 -7.65 -9.76 13.92
N LEU A 48 -8.26 -9.01 14.82
CA LEU A 48 -7.59 -8.28 15.90
C LEU A 48 -7.81 -8.93 17.27
N GLY A 49 -6.82 -8.80 18.14
CA GLY A 49 -6.93 -9.18 19.56
C GLY A 49 -7.40 -8.02 20.43
N GLU A 50 -7.16 -8.10 21.73
CA GLU A 50 -7.53 -7.03 22.68
C GLU A 50 -6.59 -5.81 22.55
N PRO A 51 -7.12 -4.57 22.49
CA PRO A 51 -6.30 -3.38 22.33
C PRO A 51 -5.63 -2.94 23.63
N LYS A 52 -4.44 -2.35 23.49
CA LYS A 52 -3.90 -1.41 24.47
C LYS A 52 -4.47 -0.02 24.16
N ILE A 53 -5.09 0.62 25.14
CA ILE A 53 -5.74 1.93 24.99
C ILE A 53 -4.91 2.99 25.70
N SER A 54 -4.67 4.10 25.02
CA SER A 54 -4.08 5.32 25.61
C SER A 54 -4.91 6.55 25.26
N GLU A 55 -4.81 7.58 26.10
CA GLU A 55 -5.51 8.86 25.91
C GLU A 55 -4.50 10.01 26.01
N GLY A 56 -4.53 10.90 25.01
CA GLY A 56 -3.72 12.11 24.94
C GLY A 56 -4.30 13.25 25.77
N GLN A 57 -3.53 14.32 25.95
CA GLN A 57 -3.96 15.50 26.73
C GLN A 57 -5.12 16.28 26.07
N ASP A 58 -5.34 16.09 24.78
CA ASP A 58 -6.42 16.68 23.97
C ASP A 58 -7.72 15.84 23.95
N GLY A 59 -7.71 14.71 24.66
CA GLY A 59 -8.78 13.72 24.69
C GLY A 59 -8.82 12.81 23.46
N GLU A 60 -7.78 12.81 22.61
CA GLU A 60 -7.65 11.81 21.55
C GLU A 60 -7.32 10.44 22.15
N LYS A 61 -8.06 9.41 21.73
CA LYS A 61 -7.81 8.03 22.14
C LYS A 61 -7.09 7.28 21.04
N THR A 62 -6.11 6.46 21.44
CA THR A 62 -5.41 5.54 20.55
C THR A 62 -5.65 4.12 21.02
N TYR A 63 -6.13 3.29 20.10
CA TYR A 63 -6.40 1.87 20.31
C TYR A 63 -5.39 1.08 19.49
N ARG A 64 -4.43 0.43 20.17
CA ARG A 64 -3.40 -0.38 19.53
C ARG A 64 -3.71 -1.85 19.69
N TYR A 65 -4.17 -2.48 18.62
CA TYR A 65 -4.56 -3.87 18.52
C TYR A 65 -3.38 -4.74 18.04
N PRO A 66 -3.10 -5.88 18.71
CA PRO A 66 -2.30 -6.93 18.09
C PRO A 66 -3.10 -7.60 16.97
N ILE A 67 -2.40 -8.15 15.97
CA ILE A 67 -3.02 -8.94 14.91
C ILE A 67 -2.99 -10.42 15.32
N ASN A 68 -4.15 -11.08 15.35
CA ASN A 68 -4.25 -12.46 15.81
C ASN A 68 -3.39 -13.40 14.95
N GLY A 69 -2.60 -14.24 15.61
CA GLY A 69 -1.70 -15.18 14.95
C GLY A 69 -0.36 -14.60 14.51
N LEU A 70 -0.09 -13.31 14.77
CA LEU A 70 1.19 -12.66 14.44
C LEU A 70 1.92 -12.14 15.70
N PRO A 71 3.25 -11.95 15.64
CA PRO A 71 4.01 -11.35 16.74
C PRO A 71 3.65 -9.88 16.98
N GLU A 72 3.96 -9.34 18.16
CA GLU A 72 3.51 -8.00 18.62
C GLU A 72 4.00 -6.81 17.77
N ASP A 73 5.03 -7.02 16.94
CA ASP A 73 5.53 -6.01 16.00
C ASP A 73 4.57 -5.80 14.81
N ASN A 74 3.55 -6.65 14.69
CA ASN A 74 2.42 -6.55 13.78
C ASN A 74 1.19 -6.03 14.55
N PHE A 75 0.64 -4.91 14.09
CA PHE A 75 -0.40 -4.20 14.81
C PHE A 75 -1.30 -3.38 13.90
N VAL A 76 -2.48 -3.06 14.43
CA VAL A 76 -3.37 -2.03 13.90
C VAL A 76 -3.58 -1.00 15.01
N GLU A 77 -3.42 0.27 14.66
CA GLU A 77 -3.61 1.39 15.56
C GLU A 77 -4.72 2.27 15.01
N ILE A 78 -5.75 2.53 15.81
CA ILE A 78 -6.87 3.37 15.44
C ILE A 78 -6.89 4.56 16.39
N SER A 79 -6.79 5.78 15.87
CA SER A 79 -6.73 6.99 16.69
C SER A 79 -7.80 8.01 16.31
N GLY A 80 -8.30 8.72 17.31
CA GLY A 80 -9.33 9.74 17.12
C GLY A 80 -10.05 10.11 18.42
N LYS A 81 -10.79 11.21 18.37
CA LYS A 81 -11.54 11.74 19.52
C LYS A 81 -12.92 11.10 19.68
N PHE A 82 -13.55 10.73 18.57
CA PHE A 82 -14.92 10.21 18.54
C PHE A 82 -14.92 8.81 17.92
N PRO A 83 -15.35 7.76 18.66
CA PRO A 83 -15.35 6.37 18.19
C PRO A 83 -16.06 6.15 16.85
N GLU A 84 -17.13 6.90 16.59
CA GLU A 84 -17.93 6.87 15.36
C GLU A 84 -17.26 7.57 14.16
N ASN A 85 -16.17 8.30 14.40
CA ASN A 85 -15.50 9.12 13.40
C ASN A 85 -14.02 9.32 13.72
N MET A 86 -13.29 8.21 13.79
CA MET A 86 -11.85 8.18 14.03
C MET A 86 -11.08 8.98 12.96
N HIS A 87 -9.88 9.41 13.33
CA HIS A 87 -9.00 10.22 12.48
C HIS A 87 -8.14 9.35 11.56
N ALA A 88 -7.62 8.25 12.10
CA ALA A 88 -6.69 7.40 11.38
C ALA A 88 -6.83 5.92 11.78
N VAL A 89 -6.49 5.07 10.83
CA VAL A 89 -6.13 3.67 11.00
C VAL A 89 -4.71 3.52 10.47
N ASN A 90 -3.74 3.25 11.32
CA ASN A 90 -2.36 2.97 10.98
C ASN A 90 -2.05 1.52 11.27
N GLY A 91 -1.02 0.96 10.67
CA GLY A 91 -0.60 -0.37 11.05
C GLY A 91 0.68 -0.82 10.40
N ARG A 92 1.15 -1.96 10.90
CA ARG A 92 2.21 -2.74 10.30
C ARG A 92 1.75 -4.19 10.27
N CYS A 93 1.79 -4.81 9.09
CA CYS A 93 1.60 -6.24 8.97
C CYS A 93 2.61 -6.81 7.98
N MET A 94 3.42 -7.76 8.42
CA MET A 94 4.36 -8.49 7.59
C MET A 94 4.64 -9.87 8.21
N GLU A 95 4.10 -10.92 7.60
CA GLU A 95 4.38 -12.31 7.96
C GLU A 95 5.75 -12.75 7.46
N ASP A 96 5.97 -12.60 6.15
CA ASP A 96 7.22 -12.93 5.47
C ASP A 96 7.58 -11.81 4.48
N PRO A 97 8.65 -11.04 4.74
CA PRO A 97 9.12 -10.02 3.81
C PRO A 97 9.36 -10.56 2.40
N ALA A 98 9.87 -11.78 2.23
CA ALA A 98 10.17 -12.34 0.91
C ALA A 98 8.90 -12.68 0.11
N ALA A 99 7.80 -13.02 0.80
CA ALA A 99 6.51 -13.31 0.18
C ALA A 99 5.58 -12.09 0.08
N GLY A 100 5.84 -11.01 0.83
CA GLY A 100 4.94 -9.86 0.89
C GLY A 100 3.58 -10.26 1.47
N TRP A 101 2.49 -9.75 0.89
CA TRP A 101 1.12 -10.12 1.29
C TRP A 101 0.51 -11.13 0.32
N ALA A 102 1.02 -12.37 0.42
CA ALA A 102 0.57 -13.48 -0.41
C ALA A 102 -0.92 -13.78 -0.19
N GLN A 103 -1.58 -14.35 -1.21
CA GLN A 103 -2.99 -14.72 -1.10
C GLN A 103 -3.19 -15.75 0.03
N GLY A 104 -4.18 -15.51 0.90
CA GLY A 104 -4.48 -16.37 2.06
C GLY A 104 -3.63 -16.10 3.30
N SER A 105 -2.67 -15.17 3.25
CA SER A 105 -1.91 -14.74 4.42
C SER A 105 -2.78 -13.88 5.37
N VAL A 106 -2.42 -13.83 6.65
CA VAL A 106 -3.11 -13.02 7.66
C VAL A 106 -3.09 -11.53 7.30
N CYS A 107 -1.94 -11.02 6.83
CA CYS A 107 -1.79 -9.63 6.41
C CYS A 107 -2.61 -9.30 5.17
N ARG A 108 -2.71 -10.23 4.22
CA ARG A 108 -3.56 -10.06 3.05
C ARG A 108 -5.04 -10.01 3.45
N ASP A 109 -5.49 -10.96 4.27
CA ASP A 109 -6.87 -11.00 4.78
C ASP A 109 -7.23 -9.74 5.59
N LEU A 110 -6.34 -9.30 6.49
CA LEU A 110 -6.50 -8.05 7.25
C LEU A 110 -6.73 -6.86 6.32
N PHE A 111 -5.90 -6.70 5.29
CA PHE A 111 -5.97 -5.58 4.38
C PHE A 111 -7.19 -5.63 3.44
N ASP A 112 -7.55 -6.82 2.96
CA ASP A 112 -8.76 -7.03 2.15
C ASP A 112 -10.02 -6.70 2.98
N LYS A 113 -10.07 -7.08 4.26
CA LYS A 113 -11.17 -6.71 5.17
C LYS A 113 -11.20 -5.21 5.49
N LEU A 114 -10.04 -4.59 5.69
CA LEU A 114 -9.94 -3.15 5.90
C LEU A 114 -10.45 -2.37 4.68
N THR A 115 -9.98 -2.71 3.47
CA THR A 115 -10.42 -2.08 2.23
C THR A 115 -11.93 -2.27 2.01
N ALA A 116 -12.46 -3.48 2.22
CA ALA A 116 -13.90 -3.75 2.14
C ALA A 116 -14.74 -2.99 3.16
N ALA A 117 -14.18 -2.65 4.32
CA ALA A 117 -14.89 -1.88 5.33
C ALA A 117 -15.00 -0.39 4.97
N VAL A 118 -14.10 0.15 4.14
CA VAL A 118 -13.96 1.60 3.94
C VAL A 118 -14.31 2.09 2.55
N THR A 119 -14.35 1.21 1.54
CA THR A 119 -14.68 1.58 0.15
C THR A 119 -15.71 0.63 -0.48
N ALA A 120 -16.48 1.14 -1.45
CA ALA A 120 -17.39 0.36 -2.28
C ALA A 120 -16.68 -0.45 -3.38
N LYS A 121 -15.38 -0.20 -3.62
CA LYS A 121 -14.57 -0.86 -4.66
C LYS A 121 -13.31 -1.49 -4.06
N PRO A 122 -13.44 -2.43 -3.09
CA PRO A 122 -12.28 -2.97 -2.36
C PRO A 122 -11.25 -3.62 -3.27
N ASP A 123 -11.65 -4.44 -4.24
CA ASP A 123 -10.71 -5.15 -5.11
C ASP A 123 -9.85 -4.19 -5.95
N ILE A 124 -10.46 -3.11 -6.45
CA ILE A 124 -9.75 -2.12 -7.28
C ILE A 124 -8.72 -1.38 -6.43
N ILE A 125 -9.12 -0.92 -5.24
CA ILE A 125 -8.25 -0.17 -4.34
C ILE A 125 -7.15 -1.07 -3.77
N GLY A 126 -7.53 -2.26 -3.29
CA GLY A 126 -6.62 -3.23 -2.69
C GLY A 126 -5.55 -3.68 -3.67
N ASN A 127 -5.92 -4.11 -4.87
CA ASN A 127 -4.97 -4.55 -5.88
C ASN A 127 -4.04 -3.41 -6.34
N TYR A 128 -4.56 -2.19 -6.49
CA TYR A 128 -3.73 -1.03 -6.81
C TYR A 128 -2.68 -0.79 -5.72
N LEU A 129 -3.10 -0.75 -4.45
CA LEU A 129 -2.22 -0.50 -3.30
C LEU A 129 -1.17 -1.60 -3.13
N LEU A 130 -1.55 -2.86 -3.25
CA LEU A 130 -0.64 -4.00 -3.18
C LEU A 130 0.44 -3.97 -4.26
N SER A 131 0.04 -3.63 -5.49
CA SER A 131 0.96 -3.56 -6.63
C SER A 131 1.91 -2.37 -6.49
N HIS A 132 1.40 -1.17 -6.19
CA HIS A 132 2.22 0.04 -6.09
C HIS A 132 3.04 0.12 -4.79
N GLY A 133 2.57 -0.50 -3.72
CA GLY A 133 3.35 -0.74 -2.50
C GLY A 133 4.40 -1.84 -2.64
N GLY A 134 4.45 -2.54 -3.79
CA GLY A 134 5.39 -3.62 -4.06
C GLY A 134 5.21 -4.83 -3.14
N LEU A 135 4.01 -5.04 -2.61
CA LEU A 135 3.69 -6.19 -1.77
C LEU A 135 3.26 -7.41 -2.58
N GLN A 136 2.71 -7.20 -3.79
CA GLN A 136 2.36 -8.23 -4.77
C GLN A 136 2.40 -7.67 -6.22
N PRO A 137 3.34 -8.09 -7.09
CA PRO A 137 4.52 -8.89 -6.75
C PRO A 137 5.42 -8.13 -5.78
N VAL A 138 6.23 -8.89 -5.06
CA VAL A 138 7.24 -8.38 -4.15
C VAL A 138 8.29 -7.57 -4.93
N SER A 139 8.47 -6.30 -4.55
CA SER A 139 9.51 -5.43 -5.11
C SER A 139 10.75 -5.37 -4.21
N GLU A 140 11.94 -5.37 -4.81
CA GLU A 140 13.21 -5.09 -4.08
C GLU A 140 13.40 -3.58 -3.84
N GLN A 141 12.67 -2.74 -4.57
CA GLN A 141 12.75 -1.29 -4.44
C GLN A 141 11.86 -0.79 -3.31
N ARG A 142 12.24 0.36 -2.73
CA ARG A 142 11.36 1.10 -1.81
C ARG A 142 10.18 1.64 -2.61
N THR A 143 9.06 0.93 -2.53
CA THR A 143 7.82 1.19 -3.25
C THR A 143 6.74 1.64 -2.28
N TYR A 144 5.83 2.48 -2.78
CA TYR A 144 4.78 3.13 -2.02
C TYR A 144 3.55 3.28 -2.91
N GLY A 145 2.43 2.73 -2.45
CA GLY A 145 1.13 2.88 -3.08
C GLY A 145 0.26 3.79 -2.25
N ALA A 146 -0.42 4.75 -2.89
CA ALA A 146 -1.41 5.58 -2.22
C ALA A 146 -2.60 5.88 -3.13
N VAL A 147 -3.80 5.80 -2.56
CA VAL A 147 -5.05 6.34 -3.09
C VAL A 147 -5.51 7.49 -2.19
N GLN A 148 -6.20 8.46 -2.77
CA GLN A 148 -6.72 9.57 -1.98
C GLN A 148 -8.07 10.01 -2.51
N ASP A 149 -8.90 10.49 -1.61
CA ASP A 149 -10.03 11.35 -1.91
C ASP A 149 -9.74 12.73 -1.31
N GLY A 150 -10.57 13.74 -1.59
CA GLY A 150 -10.34 15.09 -1.06
C GLY A 150 -10.20 15.18 0.47
N ARG A 151 -10.58 14.13 1.21
CA ARG A 151 -10.65 14.06 2.67
C ARG A 151 -9.69 13.03 3.29
N PHE A 152 -9.41 11.92 2.61
CA PHE A 152 -8.63 10.79 3.11
C PHE A 152 -7.50 10.39 2.17
N VAL A 153 -6.42 9.88 2.74
CA VAL A 153 -5.36 9.16 2.04
C VAL A 153 -5.32 7.75 2.60
N PHE A 154 -5.31 6.75 1.72
CA PHE A 154 -5.04 5.35 2.05
C PHE A 154 -3.75 4.92 1.35
N ASP A 155 -2.73 4.59 2.13
CA ASP A 155 -1.43 4.23 1.62
C ASP A 155 -0.83 2.97 2.25
N VAL A 156 0.12 2.38 1.53
CA VAL A 156 0.85 1.18 1.92
C VAL A 156 2.26 1.20 1.33
N ASP A 157 3.23 0.64 2.05
CA ASP A 157 4.60 0.48 1.58
C ASP A 157 5.07 -0.98 1.56
N ARG A 158 6.25 -1.18 0.96
CA ARG A 158 6.88 -2.49 0.82
C ARG A 158 7.15 -3.23 2.14
N LYS A 159 7.27 -2.49 3.24
CA LYS A 159 7.54 -3.04 4.58
C LYS A 159 6.26 -3.46 5.29
N GLY A 160 5.11 -3.36 4.63
CA GLY A 160 3.82 -3.69 5.20
C GLY A 160 3.31 -2.62 6.16
N MET A 161 3.86 -1.41 6.11
CA MET A 161 3.24 -0.26 6.77
C MET A 161 2.03 0.17 5.95
N PHE A 162 0.92 0.49 6.62
CA PHE A 162 -0.24 1.07 5.98
C PHE A 162 -0.86 2.17 6.82
N SER A 163 -1.52 3.12 6.17
CA SER A 163 -2.22 4.22 6.82
C SER A 163 -3.45 4.61 6.02
N LEU A 164 -4.60 4.66 6.69
CA LEU A 164 -5.81 5.33 6.23
C LEU A 164 -6.11 6.48 7.17
N ARG A 165 -5.94 7.72 6.69
CA ARG A 165 -5.99 8.91 7.55
C ARG A 165 -6.57 10.09 6.81
N ARG A 166 -7.06 11.07 7.56
CA ARG A 166 -7.44 12.36 6.99
C ARG A 166 -6.23 13.11 6.43
N ARG A 167 -6.49 13.97 5.45
CA ARG A 167 -5.50 14.88 4.88
C ARG A 167 -5.37 16.16 5.72
#